data_AF-A0A5F2CZ29-F1
#
_entry.id   AF-A0A5F2CZ29-F1
#
_cell.length_a   1.000
_cell.length_b   1.000
_cell.length_c   1.000
_cell.angle_alpha   90.00
_cell.angle_beta   90.00
_cell.angle_gamma   90.00
#
_symmetry.space_group_name_H-M   'P 1'
#
loop_
_entity.id
_entity.type
_entity.pdbx_description
1 polymer ?
#
loop_
_entity_poly.entity_id
_entity_poly.type
_entity_poly.pdbx_seq_one_letter_code
_entity_poly.pdbx_strand_id
1 'polypeptide(L)'
;MKASKLTIMGLALLFTGLTVCKKPEAEVSEAPKKPADLSAVVVFAVGDSKIQHADQTEEKAQLGALLKTGDNVVTGDNGKVDIQFADGSSIRISPKSAIDFAKLSQDNAGTTDTQIALVSGKVFAKVNKAKKEDNFTVVTPTAIAGVRGTSFIVESAEGKPAKVKVVEGAVAFAPRVPALEKLSEEEISKNADLKKLQESIAKAEVILEKDQASTQSAKSAELAKSADIQSLDLSKAFKTAEKEKLVVETAKLTKNEEQEIKTIVTVDKQTAQEIVKLSESAQTDKLDELKKQEIDTKKQAIEKEVAKRQEEEKKKFEESLASQPKDFKSKKDIVNYYERIEKIVLVDGKTVIGAIINQENGQLIVHTENGVKKIDMDNVEEVIYDLQQKSKF
;
A
#
# COMPACT_ATOMS: atom_id res chain seq x y z
N MET A 1 -80.56 5.44 -53.75
CA MET A 1 -79.30 5.81 -53.08
C MET A 1 -78.16 5.46 -54.01
N LYS A 2 -77.29 6.44 -54.26
CA LYS A 2 -76.50 6.59 -55.49
C LYS A 2 -75.35 5.59 -55.58
N ALA A 3 -75.29 4.89 -56.71
CA ALA A 3 -74.07 4.34 -57.28
C ALA A 3 -73.24 5.48 -57.90
N SER A 4 -71.92 5.42 -57.77
CA SER A 4 -71.01 6.17 -58.64
C SER A 4 -69.77 5.33 -58.91
N LYS A 5 -69.65 4.90 -60.17
CA LYS A 5 -68.40 4.47 -60.80
C LYS A 5 -67.65 5.72 -61.23
N LEU A 6 -66.35 5.80 -61.00
CA LEU A 6 -65.47 6.58 -61.88
C LEU A 6 -64.09 5.92 -61.96
N THR A 7 -63.83 5.38 -63.15
CA THR A 7 -62.53 4.99 -63.67
C THR A 7 -61.95 6.22 -64.40
N ILE A 8 -60.65 6.50 -64.31
CA ILE A 8 -59.81 7.10 -65.37
C ILE A 8 -58.31 7.03 -64.98
N MET A 9 -57.50 6.57 -65.95
CA MET A 9 -56.07 6.80 -66.28
C MET A 9 -55.10 7.14 -65.13
N GLY A 10 -53.96 6.46 -64.93
CA GLY A 10 -53.01 5.96 -65.91
C GLY A 10 -51.74 6.83 -65.86
N LEU A 11 -50.65 6.32 -65.25
CA LEU A 11 -49.27 6.62 -65.68
C LEU A 11 -48.30 5.66 -64.97
N ALA A 12 -47.62 4.85 -65.77
CA ALA A 12 -46.47 4.07 -65.35
C ALA A 12 -45.25 5.00 -65.23
N LEU A 13 -44.57 4.96 -64.09
CA LEU A 13 -43.19 5.45 -63.95
C LEU A 13 -42.40 4.42 -63.12
N LEU A 14 -41.59 3.67 -63.84
CA LEU A 14 -40.49 2.87 -63.33
C LEU A 14 -39.53 3.79 -62.57
N PHE A 15 -39.46 3.64 -61.25
CA PHE A 15 -38.31 4.05 -60.46
C PHE A 15 -37.73 2.81 -59.80
N THR A 16 -36.67 2.30 -60.40
CA THR A 16 -35.73 1.36 -59.81
C THR A 16 -35.05 2.04 -58.61
N GLY A 17 -35.66 1.92 -57.42
CA GLY A 17 -35.04 2.30 -56.17
C GLY A 17 -34.16 1.16 -55.66
N LEU A 18 -32.84 1.34 -55.72
CA LEU A 18 -31.87 0.52 -55.01
C LEU A 18 -32.19 0.54 -53.51
N THR A 19 -32.68 -0.59 -52.99
CA THR A 19 -32.78 -0.85 -51.58
C THR A 19 -31.39 -1.06 -51.00
N VAL A 20 -30.72 0.03 -50.61
CA VAL A 20 -29.62 -0.06 -49.65
C VAL A 20 -30.24 -0.51 -48.33
N CYS A 21 -30.06 -1.79 -48.03
CA CYS A 21 -30.37 -2.35 -46.72
C CYS A 21 -29.54 -1.60 -45.67
N LYS A 22 -30.17 -0.64 -44.98
CA LYS A 22 -29.62 -0.06 -43.76
C LYS A 22 -29.74 -1.14 -42.67
N LYS A 23 -28.65 -1.90 -42.51
CA LYS A 23 -28.50 -2.92 -41.46
C LYS A 23 -28.78 -2.25 -40.12
N PRO A 24 -29.71 -2.76 -39.29
CA PRO A 24 -29.91 -2.21 -37.95
C PRO A 24 -28.58 -2.38 -37.19
N GLU A 25 -28.08 -1.27 -36.65
CA GLU A 25 -27.00 -1.27 -35.67
C GLU A 25 -27.46 -2.14 -34.50
N ALA A 26 -26.93 -3.36 -34.47
CA ALA A 26 -27.00 -4.20 -33.30
C ALA A 26 -26.33 -3.42 -32.18
N GLU A 27 -27.13 -3.01 -31.19
CA GLU A 27 -26.64 -2.65 -29.88
C GLU A 27 -25.68 -3.74 -29.44
N VAL A 28 -24.40 -3.36 -29.29
CA VAL A 28 -23.37 -4.24 -28.75
C VAL A 28 -23.73 -4.46 -27.28
N SER A 29 -24.56 -5.46 -27.03
CA SER A 29 -24.65 -6.10 -25.73
C SER A 29 -23.29 -6.71 -25.45
N GLU A 30 -22.43 -5.97 -24.74
CA GLU A 30 -21.24 -6.54 -24.14
C GLU A 30 -21.70 -7.67 -23.21
N ALA A 31 -21.39 -8.91 -23.58
CA ALA A 31 -21.54 -10.04 -22.69
C ALA A 31 -20.81 -9.73 -21.37
N PRO A 32 -21.36 -10.11 -20.19
CA PRO A 32 -20.73 -9.83 -18.91
C PRO A 32 -19.32 -10.43 -18.89
N LYS A 33 -18.30 -9.56 -18.94
CA LYS A 33 -16.87 -9.93 -18.77
C LYS A 33 -16.75 -10.56 -17.39
N LYS A 34 -16.26 -11.80 -17.29
CA LYS A 34 -16.01 -12.51 -16.01
C LYS A 34 -15.16 -11.64 -15.06
N PRO A 35 -15.30 -11.75 -13.72
CA PRO A 35 -14.40 -11.07 -12.78
C PRO A 35 -12.94 -11.35 -13.16
N ALA A 36 -12.15 -10.28 -13.23
CA ALA A 36 -10.77 -10.35 -13.67
C ALA A 36 -9.86 -10.36 -12.43
N ASP A 37 -8.98 -11.35 -12.35
CA ASP A 37 -7.89 -11.34 -11.39
C ASP A 37 -6.92 -10.22 -11.77
N LEU A 38 -6.69 -9.30 -10.83
CA LEU A 38 -5.73 -8.23 -11.01
C LEU A 38 -4.35 -8.71 -10.57
N SER A 39 -3.32 -8.08 -11.13
CA SER A 39 -1.94 -8.24 -10.65
C SER A 39 -1.43 -6.91 -10.09
N ALA A 40 -0.59 -7.00 -9.06
CA ALA A 40 0.28 -5.91 -8.64
C ALA A 40 1.69 -6.17 -9.18
N VAL A 41 2.54 -5.15 -9.18
CA VAL A 41 3.89 -5.23 -9.75
C VAL A 41 4.91 -4.62 -8.81
N VAL A 42 6.04 -5.31 -8.63
CA VAL A 42 7.20 -4.75 -7.94
C VAL A 42 7.81 -3.67 -8.82
N VAL A 43 7.87 -2.43 -8.33
CA VAL A 43 8.44 -1.27 -9.04
C VAL A 43 9.80 -0.84 -8.49
N PHE A 44 10.17 -1.36 -7.32
CA PHE A 44 11.49 -1.17 -6.73
C PHE A 44 11.74 -2.27 -5.69
N ALA A 45 12.97 -2.79 -5.63
CA ALA A 45 13.38 -3.70 -4.57
C ALA A 45 14.88 -3.56 -4.29
N VAL A 46 15.24 -3.57 -3.02
CA VAL A 46 16.64 -3.56 -2.55
C VAL A 46 16.79 -4.49 -1.34
N GLY A 47 18.03 -4.94 -1.13
CA GLY A 47 18.34 -5.90 -0.07
C GLY A 47 17.69 -7.27 -0.29
N ASP A 48 17.57 -8.03 0.80
CA ASP A 48 17.04 -9.38 0.78
C ASP A 48 15.52 -9.35 0.81
N SER A 49 14.89 -9.87 -0.24
CA SER A 49 13.43 -9.98 -0.34
C SER A 49 13.03 -11.10 -1.27
N LYS A 50 11.95 -11.80 -0.93
CA LYS A 50 11.42 -12.93 -1.68
C LYS A 50 9.91 -12.82 -1.87
N ILE A 51 9.44 -13.37 -2.97
CA ILE A 51 8.03 -13.62 -3.26
C ILE A 51 7.84 -15.12 -3.21
N GLN A 52 6.86 -15.59 -2.45
CA GLN A 52 6.37 -16.95 -2.50
C GLN A 52 5.00 -16.92 -3.16
N HIS A 53 4.86 -17.60 -4.30
CA HIS A 53 3.61 -17.66 -5.03
C HIS A 53 2.63 -18.64 -4.40
N ALA A 54 1.36 -18.55 -4.79
CA ALA A 54 0.30 -19.45 -4.31
C ALA A 54 0.59 -20.95 -4.56
N ASP A 55 1.40 -21.27 -5.58
CA ASP A 55 1.86 -22.63 -5.90
C ASP A 55 3.12 -23.07 -5.13
N GLN A 56 3.55 -22.27 -4.15
CA GLN A 56 4.74 -22.43 -3.31
C GLN A 56 6.07 -22.26 -4.02
N THR A 57 6.08 -21.88 -5.30
CA THR A 57 7.32 -21.46 -5.96
C THR A 57 7.81 -20.15 -5.35
N GLU A 58 9.13 -19.97 -5.30
CA GLU A 58 9.74 -18.75 -4.77
C GLU A 58 10.58 -18.06 -5.84
N GLU A 59 10.51 -16.73 -5.86
CA GLU A 59 11.42 -15.89 -6.62
C GLU A 59 11.92 -14.70 -5.79
N LYS A 60 12.99 -14.05 -6.24
CA LYS A 60 13.46 -12.83 -5.62
C LYS A 60 12.50 -11.68 -5.96
N ALA A 61 12.12 -10.87 -4.98
CA ALA A 61 11.39 -9.64 -5.28
C ALA A 61 12.33 -8.67 -6.02
N GLN A 62 11.98 -8.34 -7.27
CA GLN A 62 12.77 -7.49 -8.14
C GLN A 62 11.84 -6.71 -9.07
N LEU A 63 12.31 -5.61 -9.64
CA LEU A 63 11.52 -4.82 -10.59
C LEU A 63 10.92 -5.71 -11.69
N GLY A 64 9.61 -5.58 -11.86
CA GLY A 64 8.80 -6.33 -12.82
C GLY A 64 8.20 -7.63 -12.31
N ALA A 65 8.61 -8.13 -11.15
CA ALA A 65 7.97 -9.30 -10.56
C ALA A 65 6.47 -9.03 -10.32
N LEU A 66 5.63 -10.00 -10.70
CA LEU A 66 4.18 -9.90 -10.61
C LEU A 66 3.67 -10.55 -9.33
N LEU A 67 2.66 -9.93 -8.74
CA LEU A 67 2.01 -10.43 -7.54
C LEU A 67 0.54 -10.64 -7.85
N LYS A 68 0.05 -11.83 -7.51
CA LYS A 68 -1.34 -12.25 -7.70
C LYS A 68 -1.97 -12.57 -6.35
N THR A 69 -3.29 -12.75 -6.37
CA THR A 69 -4.02 -13.26 -5.21
C THR A 69 -3.39 -14.57 -4.73
N GLY A 70 -3.04 -14.63 -3.44
CA GLY A 70 -2.40 -15.78 -2.81
C GLY A 70 -0.88 -15.70 -2.68
N ASP A 71 -0.23 -14.70 -3.29
CA ASP A 71 1.21 -14.51 -3.17
C ASP A 71 1.58 -13.85 -1.83
N ASN A 72 2.77 -14.17 -1.32
CA ASN A 72 3.36 -13.60 -0.12
C ASN A 72 4.70 -12.93 -0.43
N VAL A 73 4.98 -11.79 0.20
CA VAL A 73 6.28 -11.11 0.13
C VAL A 73 6.92 -11.06 1.51
N VAL A 74 8.17 -11.50 1.62
CA VAL A 74 8.98 -11.42 2.83
C VAL A 74 10.21 -10.57 2.58
N THR A 75 10.49 -9.63 3.48
CA THR A 75 11.72 -8.81 3.49
C THR A 75 12.63 -9.19 4.66
N GLY A 76 13.93 -9.28 4.38
CA GLY A 76 14.96 -9.47 5.40
C GLY A 76 15.34 -8.18 6.12
N ASP A 77 16.49 -8.20 6.81
CA ASP A 77 16.96 -7.10 7.68
C ASP A 77 17.23 -5.79 6.95
N ASN A 78 17.63 -5.86 5.68
CA ASN A 78 17.87 -4.70 4.81
C ASN A 78 16.93 -4.69 3.60
N GLY A 79 15.90 -5.55 3.60
CA GLY A 79 14.97 -5.73 2.50
C GLY A 79 13.94 -4.62 2.43
N LYS A 80 13.76 -4.01 1.26
CA LYS A 80 12.70 -3.02 1.03
C LYS A 80 12.13 -3.21 -0.37
N VAL A 81 10.81 -3.25 -0.48
CA VAL A 81 10.10 -3.52 -1.74
C VAL A 81 8.96 -2.52 -1.90
N ASP A 82 8.91 -1.85 -3.05
CA ASP A 82 7.77 -1.01 -3.43
C ASP A 82 6.95 -1.72 -4.50
N ILE A 83 5.64 -1.72 -4.29
CA ILE A 83 4.67 -2.43 -5.12
C ILE A 83 3.62 -1.43 -5.56
N GLN A 84 3.28 -1.48 -6.85
CA GLN A 84 2.21 -0.68 -7.44
C GLN A 84 1.05 -1.59 -7.87
N PHE A 85 -0.16 -1.17 -7.55
CA PHE A 85 -1.40 -1.85 -7.90
C PHE A 85 -1.98 -1.32 -9.21
N ALA A 86 -2.93 -2.03 -9.79
CA ALA A 86 -3.54 -1.69 -11.09
C ALA A 86 -4.28 -0.33 -11.11
N ASP A 87 -4.75 0.13 -9.94
CA ASP A 87 -5.40 1.44 -9.74
C ASP A 87 -4.38 2.59 -9.54
N GLY A 88 -3.08 2.26 -9.58
CA GLY A 88 -1.98 3.18 -9.33
C GLY A 88 -1.68 3.46 -7.86
N SER A 89 -2.44 2.86 -6.92
CA SER A 89 -2.07 2.82 -5.51
C SER A 89 -0.71 2.15 -5.35
N SER A 90 0.00 2.48 -4.28
CA SER A 90 1.33 1.91 -4.02
C SER A 90 1.56 1.66 -2.55
N ILE A 91 2.37 0.65 -2.26
CA ILE A 91 2.86 0.35 -0.92
C ILE A 91 4.37 0.19 -0.94
N ARG A 92 4.98 0.46 0.21
CA ARG A 92 6.36 0.12 0.53
C ARG A 92 6.37 -0.81 1.72
N ILE A 93 6.96 -1.98 1.52
CA ILE A 93 7.18 -3.00 2.53
C ILE A 93 8.54 -2.73 3.17
N SER A 94 8.53 -2.47 4.49
CA SER A 94 9.75 -2.18 5.25
C SER A 94 10.58 -3.46 5.47
N PRO A 95 11.83 -3.34 5.95
CA PRO A 95 12.57 -4.51 6.43
C PRO A 95 11.82 -5.33 7.47
N LYS A 96 12.17 -6.62 7.58
CA LYS A 96 11.59 -7.56 8.55
C LYS A 96 10.05 -7.62 8.50
N SER A 97 9.50 -7.62 7.30
CA SER A 97 8.06 -7.62 7.08
C SER A 97 7.62 -8.84 6.27
N ALA A 98 6.39 -9.28 6.52
CA ALA A 98 5.72 -10.33 5.78
C ALA A 98 4.30 -9.87 5.44
N ILE A 99 3.95 -9.98 4.16
CA ILE A 99 2.66 -9.49 3.65
C ILE A 99 2.07 -10.49 2.66
N ASP A 100 0.77 -10.75 2.78
CA ASP A 100 0.01 -11.59 1.85
C ASP A 100 -0.88 -10.73 0.95
N PHE A 101 -0.94 -11.07 -0.32
CA PHE A 101 -1.85 -10.49 -1.29
C PHE A 101 -3.15 -11.30 -1.28
N ALA A 102 -3.99 -11.06 -0.27
CA ALA A 102 -5.18 -11.88 0.00
C ALA A 102 -6.27 -11.76 -1.07
N LYS A 103 -6.41 -10.59 -1.70
CA LYS A 103 -7.35 -10.37 -2.80
C LYS A 103 -6.87 -9.27 -3.72
N LEU A 104 -6.80 -9.56 -5.01
CA LEU A 104 -6.54 -8.61 -6.09
C LEU A 104 -7.54 -8.92 -7.21
N SER A 105 -8.66 -8.21 -7.23
CA SER A 105 -9.74 -8.53 -8.18
C SER A 105 -10.48 -7.30 -8.67
N GLN A 106 -11.11 -7.46 -9.83
CA GLN A 106 -12.04 -6.50 -10.38
C GLN A 106 -13.32 -7.21 -10.82
N ASP A 107 -14.48 -6.68 -10.43
CA ASP A 107 -15.76 -7.19 -10.89
C ASP A 107 -16.11 -6.71 -12.31
N ASN A 108 -17.24 -7.18 -12.82
CA ASN A 108 -17.71 -6.87 -14.17
C ASN A 108 -18.10 -5.38 -14.33
N ALA A 109 -18.40 -4.69 -13.23
CA ALA A 109 -18.69 -3.25 -13.21
C ALA A 109 -17.41 -2.40 -13.14
N GLY A 110 -16.24 -3.05 -13.07
CA GLY A 110 -14.95 -2.40 -12.94
C GLY A 110 -14.67 -1.92 -11.52
N THR A 111 -15.38 -2.44 -10.52
CA THR A 111 -15.13 -2.22 -9.10
C THR A 111 -13.93 -3.03 -8.68
N THR A 112 -12.93 -2.39 -8.07
CA THR A 112 -11.74 -3.08 -7.58
C THR A 112 -11.89 -3.50 -6.13
N ASP A 113 -11.35 -4.66 -5.79
CA ASP A 113 -11.24 -5.12 -4.41
C ASP A 113 -9.81 -5.60 -4.17
N THR A 114 -9.08 -4.78 -3.41
CA THR A 114 -7.70 -5.01 -3.01
C THR A 114 -7.62 -5.23 -1.51
N GLN A 115 -7.19 -6.40 -1.11
CA GLN A 115 -6.95 -6.77 0.27
C GLN A 115 -5.52 -7.28 0.41
N ILE A 116 -4.73 -6.56 1.22
CA ILE A 116 -3.40 -6.99 1.64
C ILE A 116 -3.42 -7.34 3.13
N ALA A 117 -2.74 -8.41 3.52
CA ALA A 117 -2.61 -8.82 4.92
C ALA A 117 -1.17 -8.60 5.40
N LEU A 118 -0.95 -7.60 6.24
CA LEU A 118 0.32 -7.41 6.93
C LEU A 118 0.40 -8.39 8.10
N VAL A 119 1.09 -9.51 7.88
CA VAL A 119 1.30 -10.56 8.89
C VAL A 119 2.20 -10.06 10.00
N SER A 120 3.30 -9.39 9.65
CA SER A 120 4.23 -8.74 10.57
C SER A 120 5.06 -7.67 9.86
N GLY A 121 5.58 -6.72 10.62
CA GLY A 121 6.45 -5.64 10.15
C GLY A 121 5.71 -4.31 9.97
N LYS A 122 6.12 -3.54 8.96
CA LYS A 122 5.63 -2.18 8.71
C LYS A 122 5.40 -1.96 7.22
N VAL A 123 4.24 -1.40 6.88
CA VAL A 123 3.90 -0.98 5.52
C VAL A 123 3.56 0.49 5.49
N PHE A 124 4.15 1.19 4.53
CA PHE A 124 3.76 2.54 4.14
C PHE A 124 2.89 2.44 2.90
N ALA A 125 1.80 3.19 2.83
CA ALA A 125 0.84 3.08 1.74
C ALA A 125 0.42 4.46 1.23
N LYS A 126 0.31 4.58 -0.09
CA LYS A 126 -0.26 5.71 -0.83
C LYS A 126 -1.38 5.16 -1.71
N VAL A 127 -2.61 5.24 -1.21
CA VAL A 127 -3.79 4.72 -1.90
C VAL A 127 -4.45 5.85 -2.68
N ASN A 128 -4.68 5.64 -3.97
CA ASN A 128 -5.34 6.62 -4.82
C ASN A 128 -6.81 6.78 -4.44
N LYS A 129 -7.41 7.92 -4.81
CA LYS A 129 -8.85 8.09 -4.70
C LYS A 129 -9.53 7.14 -5.69
N ALA A 130 -10.39 6.27 -5.17
CA ALA A 130 -11.09 5.25 -5.94
C ALA A 130 -12.59 5.59 -6.12
N LYS A 131 -13.36 4.81 -6.88
CA LYS A 131 -14.83 4.91 -6.96
C LYS A 131 -15.47 4.47 -5.65
N LYS A 132 -16.74 4.80 -5.39
CA LYS A 132 -17.36 4.57 -4.07
C LYS A 132 -17.38 3.08 -3.72
N GLU A 133 -17.50 2.26 -4.74
CA GLU A 133 -17.63 0.81 -4.69
C GLU A 133 -16.26 0.12 -4.53
N ASP A 134 -15.16 0.79 -4.91
CA ASP A 134 -13.82 0.25 -4.83
C ASP A 134 -13.35 0.11 -3.38
N ASN A 135 -12.73 -1.02 -3.06
CA ASN A 135 -12.25 -1.36 -1.72
C ASN A 135 -10.73 -1.51 -1.71
N PHE A 136 -10.08 -0.85 -0.75
CA PHE A 136 -8.69 -1.08 -0.42
C PHE A 136 -8.58 -1.31 1.10
N THR A 137 -8.14 -2.51 1.48
CA THR A 137 -8.09 -2.92 2.88
C THR A 137 -6.72 -3.46 3.25
N VAL A 138 -6.19 -2.98 4.38
CA VAL A 138 -5.02 -3.57 5.03
C VAL A 138 -5.49 -4.34 6.26
N VAL A 139 -5.31 -5.66 6.22
CA VAL A 139 -5.63 -6.55 7.32
C VAL A 139 -4.37 -6.86 8.10
N THR A 140 -4.47 -6.89 9.42
CA THR A 140 -3.43 -7.37 10.33
C THR A 140 -3.98 -8.54 11.13
N PRO A 141 -3.17 -9.24 11.95
CA PRO A 141 -3.71 -10.22 12.88
C PRO A 141 -4.82 -9.65 13.75
N THR A 142 -4.71 -8.41 14.24
CA THR A 142 -5.60 -7.86 15.27
C THR A 142 -6.61 -6.80 14.80
N ALA A 143 -6.47 -6.30 13.58
CA ALA A 143 -7.27 -5.17 13.09
C ALA A 143 -7.45 -5.17 11.58
N ILE A 144 -8.46 -4.43 11.12
CA ILE A 144 -8.73 -4.13 9.72
C ILE A 144 -8.67 -2.61 9.54
N ALA A 145 -7.95 -2.16 8.52
CA ALA A 145 -7.88 -0.78 8.09
C ALA A 145 -8.48 -0.65 6.68
N GLY A 146 -9.68 -0.08 6.59
CA GLY A 146 -10.35 0.27 5.33
C GLY A 146 -9.96 1.67 4.89
N VAL A 147 -9.55 1.82 3.63
CA VAL A 147 -8.82 3.00 3.18
C VAL A 147 -9.37 3.55 1.89
N ARG A 148 -9.38 4.88 1.78
CA ARG A 148 -9.84 5.56 0.57
C ARG A 148 -9.10 6.87 0.35
N GLY A 149 -8.22 6.92 -0.67
CA GLY A 149 -7.52 8.14 -1.03
C GLY A 149 -6.63 8.67 0.11
N THR A 150 -5.67 7.86 0.55
CA THR A 150 -5.01 8.06 1.85
C THR A 150 -3.53 7.71 1.78
N SER A 151 -2.71 8.51 2.47
CA SER A 151 -1.32 8.16 2.79
C SER A 151 -1.25 7.78 4.26
N PHE A 152 -0.81 6.56 4.58
CA PHE A 152 -0.86 6.03 5.94
C PHE A 152 0.20 4.96 6.18
N ILE A 153 0.38 4.61 7.45
CA ILE A 153 1.33 3.61 7.94
C ILE A 153 0.55 2.57 8.73
N VAL A 154 0.85 1.30 8.50
CA VAL A 154 0.37 0.19 9.33
C VAL A 154 1.56 -0.55 9.90
N GLU A 155 1.53 -0.77 11.21
CA GLU A 155 2.53 -1.54 11.94
C GLU A 155 1.86 -2.74 12.60
N SER A 156 2.46 -3.92 12.44
CA SER A 156 2.04 -5.14 13.11
C SER A 156 3.25 -5.90 13.61
N ALA A 157 3.23 -6.32 14.86
CA ALA A 157 4.28 -7.17 15.41
C ALA A 157 3.63 -8.33 16.14
N GLU A 158 4.32 -9.48 16.12
CA GLU A 158 3.82 -10.69 16.76
C GLU A 158 3.44 -10.42 18.23
N GLY A 159 2.23 -10.84 18.60
CA GLY A 159 1.69 -10.67 19.95
C GLY A 159 1.42 -9.22 20.37
N LYS A 160 1.59 -8.23 19.48
CA LYS A 160 1.31 -6.82 19.77
C LYS A 160 0.08 -6.32 19.01
N PRO A 161 -0.67 -5.36 19.56
CA PRO A 161 -1.78 -4.76 18.85
C PRO A 161 -1.28 -3.97 17.62
N ALA A 162 -2.02 -4.06 16.53
CA ALA A 162 -1.74 -3.27 15.33
C ALA A 162 -1.89 -1.78 15.59
N LYS A 163 -1.05 -0.98 14.90
CA LYS A 163 -1.07 0.48 14.95
C LYS A 163 -1.24 1.04 13.54
N VAL A 164 -2.06 2.09 13.43
CA VAL A 164 -2.23 2.87 12.20
C VAL A 164 -1.87 4.33 12.48
N LYS A 165 -1.17 4.96 11.54
CA LYS A 165 -0.90 6.42 11.52
C LYS A 165 -1.32 6.98 10.18
N VAL A 166 -2.11 8.06 10.17
CA VAL A 166 -2.60 8.69 8.94
C VAL A 166 -1.83 9.97 8.67
N VAL A 167 -1.27 10.08 7.47
CA VAL A 167 -0.49 11.25 7.03
C VAL A 167 -1.34 12.21 6.21
N GLU A 168 -2.24 11.67 5.39
CA GLU A 168 -3.21 12.42 4.59
C GLU A 168 -4.42 11.53 4.29
N GLY A 169 -5.61 12.11 4.23
CA GLY A 169 -6.86 11.38 3.95
C GLY A 169 -7.51 10.85 5.23
N ALA A 170 -8.19 9.71 5.13
CA ALA A 170 -8.82 9.06 6.28
C ALA A 170 -8.76 7.53 6.20
N VAL A 171 -8.65 6.88 7.35
CA VAL A 171 -8.67 5.41 7.49
C VAL A 171 -9.78 5.00 8.45
N ALA A 172 -10.65 4.10 8.02
CA ALA A 172 -11.54 3.38 8.91
C ALA A 172 -10.76 2.25 9.59
N PHE A 173 -10.66 2.27 10.91
CA PHE A 173 -9.88 1.31 11.69
C PHE A 173 -10.77 0.57 12.67
N ALA A 174 -10.81 -0.76 12.56
CA ALA A 174 -11.67 -1.62 13.36
C ALA A 174 -10.91 -2.81 13.97
N PRO A 175 -11.31 -3.31 15.15
CA PRO A 175 -10.83 -4.59 15.67
C PRO A 175 -11.16 -5.73 14.72
N ARG A 176 -10.29 -6.74 14.65
CA ARG A 176 -10.49 -7.92 13.81
C ARG A 176 -10.97 -9.11 14.63
N VAL A 177 -11.95 -9.84 14.09
CA VAL A 177 -12.41 -11.13 14.62
C VAL A 177 -12.41 -12.16 13.49
N PRO A 178 -11.29 -12.87 13.26
CA PRO A 178 -11.12 -13.77 12.11
C PRO A 178 -12.22 -14.84 12.01
N ALA A 179 -12.73 -15.31 13.14
CA ALA A 179 -13.81 -16.28 13.18
C ALA A 179 -15.10 -15.80 12.46
N LEU A 180 -15.37 -14.49 12.43
CA LEU A 180 -16.53 -13.93 11.71
C LEU A 180 -16.30 -13.85 10.19
N GLU A 181 -15.06 -13.68 9.75
CA GLU A 181 -14.70 -13.52 8.32
C GLU A 181 -14.92 -14.80 7.51
N LYS A 182 -14.93 -15.96 8.19
CA LYS A 182 -15.15 -17.26 7.57
C LYS A 182 -16.63 -17.62 7.43
N LEU A 183 -17.54 -16.81 7.97
CA LEU A 183 -18.97 -17.05 7.93
C LEU A 183 -19.64 -16.26 6.81
N SER A 184 -20.68 -16.86 6.22
CA SER A 184 -21.59 -16.15 5.34
C SER A 184 -22.50 -15.18 6.11
N GLU A 185 -23.01 -14.16 5.42
CA GLU A 185 -24.01 -13.24 5.99
C GLU A 185 -25.28 -13.97 6.47
N GLU A 186 -25.65 -15.06 5.80
CA GLU A 186 -26.78 -15.89 6.19
C GLU A 186 -26.52 -16.61 7.52
N GLU A 187 -25.32 -17.17 7.72
CA GLU A 187 -24.94 -17.80 8.99
C GLU A 187 -24.91 -16.81 10.15
N ILE A 188 -24.39 -15.60 9.93
CA ILE A 188 -24.35 -14.54 10.95
C ILE A 188 -25.77 -14.06 11.28
N SER A 189 -26.61 -13.82 10.26
CA SER A 189 -27.97 -13.30 10.46
C SER A 189 -28.91 -14.28 11.19
N LYS A 190 -28.69 -15.59 11.04
CA LYS A 190 -29.44 -16.64 11.75
C LYS A 190 -29.04 -16.78 13.22
N ASN A 191 -27.92 -16.20 13.65
CA ASN A 191 -27.45 -16.27 15.03
C ASN A 191 -27.44 -14.88 15.68
N ALA A 192 -28.33 -14.68 16.65
CA ALA A 192 -28.49 -13.39 17.32
C ALA A 192 -27.22 -12.89 18.03
N ASP A 193 -26.39 -13.78 18.56
CA ASP A 193 -25.16 -13.39 19.27
C ASP A 193 -24.03 -13.03 18.29
N LEU A 194 -23.93 -13.75 17.16
CA LEU A 194 -22.99 -13.39 16.08
C LEU A 194 -23.34 -12.03 15.48
N LYS A 195 -24.63 -11.78 15.24
CA LYS A 195 -25.11 -10.48 14.77
C LYS A 195 -24.77 -9.36 15.75
N LYS A 196 -25.04 -9.55 17.04
CA LYS A 196 -24.68 -8.57 18.08
C LYS A 196 -23.17 -8.30 18.14
N LEU A 197 -22.35 -9.34 18.00
CA LEU A 197 -20.90 -9.21 17.98
C LEU A 197 -20.45 -8.40 16.74
N GLN A 198 -20.96 -8.72 15.55
CA GLN A 198 -20.69 -7.98 14.31
C GLN A 198 -21.06 -6.49 14.46
N GLU A 199 -22.26 -6.20 14.98
CA GLU A 199 -22.70 -4.82 15.24
C GLU A 199 -21.81 -4.10 16.27
N SER A 200 -21.30 -4.81 17.27
CA SER A 200 -20.41 -4.23 18.29
C SER A 200 -19.04 -3.91 17.72
N ILE A 201 -18.50 -4.76 16.85
CA ILE A 201 -17.25 -4.50 16.14
C ILE A 201 -17.41 -3.29 15.20
N ALA A 202 -18.52 -3.20 14.46
CA ALA A 202 -18.81 -2.06 13.61
C ALA A 202 -18.93 -0.74 14.42
N LYS A 203 -19.48 -0.80 15.63
CA LYS A 203 -19.52 0.36 16.56
C LYS A 203 -18.17 0.72 17.17
N ALA A 204 -17.23 -0.22 17.21
CA ALA A 204 -15.87 -0.01 17.70
C ALA A 204 -14.94 0.56 16.61
N GLU A 205 -15.39 0.58 15.35
CA GLU A 205 -14.69 1.25 14.26
C GLU A 205 -14.51 2.74 14.55
N VAL A 206 -13.33 3.25 14.20
CA VAL A 206 -13.01 4.68 14.28
C VAL A 206 -12.47 5.17 12.95
N ILE A 207 -12.87 6.38 12.58
CA ILE A 207 -12.29 7.07 11.42
C ILE A 207 -11.10 7.90 11.92
N LEU A 208 -9.92 7.59 11.42
CA LEU A 208 -8.69 8.35 11.65
C LEU A 208 -8.48 9.31 10.51
N GLU A 209 -8.30 10.59 10.81
CA GLU A 209 -8.00 11.65 9.84
C GLU A 209 -6.50 11.98 9.81
N LYS A 210 -6.12 12.93 8.95
CA LYS A 210 -4.77 13.46 8.87
C LYS A 210 -4.17 13.75 10.26
N ASP A 211 -2.92 13.32 10.43
CA ASP A 211 -2.12 13.50 11.65
C ASP A 211 -2.72 12.81 12.89
N GLN A 212 -3.62 11.84 12.69
CA GLN A 212 -4.16 10.97 13.74
C GLN A 212 -3.59 9.56 13.65
N ALA A 213 -3.53 8.90 14.80
CA ALA A 213 -3.13 7.53 14.93
C ALA A 213 -4.05 6.79 15.91
N SER A 214 -4.10 5.48 15.78
CA SER A 214 -4.71 4.62 16.77
C SER A 214 -3.97 3.30 16.87
N THR A 215 -3.98 2.73 18.06
CA THR A 215 -3.43 1.41 18.34
C THR A 215 -4.54 0.59 18.97
N GLN A 216 -4.69 -0.66 18.52
CA GLN A 216 -5.63 -1.58 19.16
C GLN A 216 -5.30 -1.75 20.64
N SER A 217 -6.31 -1.99 21.49
CA SER A 217 -6.03 -2.37 22.87
C SER A 217 -5.53 -3.82 22.92
N ALA A 218 -4.69 -4.16 23.90
CA ALA A 218 -4.24 -5.54 24.09
C ALA A 218 -5.41 -6.51 24.30
N LYS A 219 -6.52 -6.00 24.86
CA LYS A 219 -7.73 -6.77 25.10
C LYS A 219 -8.55 -6.97 23.82
N SER A 220 -8.71 -5.94 22.99
CA SER A 220 -9.30 -6.09 21.65
C SER A 220 -8.48 -7.01 20.75
N ALA A 221 -7.15 -6.97 20.87
CA ALA A 221 -6.26 -7.89 20.15
C ALA A 221 -6.47 -9.37 20.53
N GLU A 222 -7.04 -9.68 21.70
CA GLU A 222 -7.37 -11.07 22.05
C GLU A 222 -8.49 -11.65 21.18
N LEU A 223 -9.35 -10.81 20.61
CA LEU A 223 -10.44 -11.25 19.72
C LEU A 223 -9.91 -11.96 18.48
N ALA A 224 -8.67 -11.64 18.08
CA ALA A 224 -7.99 -12.27 16.96
C ALA A 224 -7.46 -13.69 17.24
N LYS A 225 -7.38 -14.10 18.52
CA LYS A 225 -6.78 -15.40 18.89
C LYS A 225 -7.66 -16.59 18.50
N SER A 226 -8.94 -16.38 18.27
CA SER A 226 -9.88 -17.42 17.85
C SER A 226 -10.02 -17.40 16.33
N ALA A 227 -9.44 -18.40 15.66
CA ALA A 227 -9.48 -18.51 14.21
C ALA A 227 -10.85 -18.97 13.68
N ASP A 228 -11.63 -19.67 14.52
CA ASP A 228 -12.93 -20.25 14.17
C ASP A 228 -13.94 -20.10 15.31
N ILE A 229 -15.22 -20.08 14.97
CA ILE A 229 -16.33 -19.84 15.91
C ILE A 229 -16.36 -20.84 17.06
N GLN A 230 -15.96 -22.09 16.82
CA GLN A 230 -15.91 -23.15 17.83
C GLN A 230 -14.94 -22.83 18.97
N SER A 231 -13.88 -22.07 18.68
CA SER A 231 -12.85 -21.66 19.64
C SER A 231 -13.15 -20.31 20.31
N LEU A 232 -14.16 -19.59 19.82
CA LEU A 232 -14.47 -18.23 20.26
C LEU A 232 -15.48 -18.24 21.42
N ASP A 233 -15.08 -17.71 22.56
CA ASP A 233 -16.04 -17.36 23.63
C ASP A 233 -16.81 -16.10 23.21
N LEU A 234 -18.00 -16.29 22.65
CA LEU A 234 -18.88 -15.22 22.17
C LEU A 234 -19.27 -14.22 23.28
N SER A 235 -19.43 -14.69 24.51
CA SER A 235 -19.80 -13.82 25.64
C SER A 235 -18.64 -12.90 26.03
N LYS A 236 -17.42 -13.44 26.09
CA LYS A 236 -16.20 -12.65 26.34
C LYS A 236 -15.90 -11.72 25.17
N ALA A 237 -16.07 -12.20 23.93
CA ALA A 237 -15.84 -11.43 22.72
C ALA A 237 -16.78 -10.21 22.64
N PHE A 238 -18.07 -10.43 22.86
CA PHE A 238 -19.08 -9.37 22.89
C PHE A 238 -18.75 -8.32 23.96
N LYS A 239 -18.49 -8.73 25.21
CA LYS A 239 -18.12 -7.81 26.31
C LYS A 239 -16.85 -7.01 26.00
N THR A 240 -15.93 -7.57 25.22
CA THR A 240 -14.69 -6.90 24.83
C THR A 240 -14.97 -5.87 23.75
N ALA A 241 -15.66 -6.26 22.67
CA ALA A 241 -16.03 -5.36 21.58
C ALA A 241 -16.92 -4.18 22.04
N GLU A 242 -17.79 -4.40 23.02
CA GLU A 242 -18.66 -3.34 23.57
C GLU A 242 -17.91 -2.32 24.44
N LYS A 243 -16.92 -2.79 25.22
CA LYS A 243 -16.23 -1.95 26.22
C LYS A 243 -14.95 -1.31 25.71
N GLU A 244 -14.20 -2.01 24.87
CA GLU A 244 -12.91 -1.55 24.36
C GLU A 244 -13.13 -0.69 23.12
N LYS A 245 -13.01 0.62 23.29
CA LYS A 245 -13.02 1.57 22.17
C LYS A 245 -11.60 1.90 21.74
N LEU A 246 -11.42 2.11 20.44
CA LEU A 246 -10.17 2.60 19.91
C LEU A 246 -9.93 4.03 20.37
N VAL A 247 -8.70 4.28 20.83
CA VAL A 247 -8.26 5.61 21.25
C VAL A 247 -7.63 6.29 20.04
N VAL A 248 -8.12 7.49 19.72
CA VAL A 248 -7.51 8.36 18.71
C VAL A 248 -6.51 9.27 19.42
N GLU A 249 -5.28 9.25 18.93
CA GLU A 249 -4.20 10.12 19.40
C GLU A 249 -3.61 10.89 18.23
N THR A 250 -2.87 11.96 18.51
CA THR A 250 -2.07 12.65 17.49
C THR A 250 -0.95 11.72 17.01
N ALA A 251 -0.85 11.52 15.71
CA ALA A 251 0.22 10.75 15.09
C ALA A 251 1.56 11.46 15.34
N LYS A 252 2.43 10.80 16.10
CA LYS A 252 3.85 11.18 16.19
C LYS A 252 4.60 10.52 15.05
N LEU A 253 4.50 11.11 13.85
CA LEU A 253 5.27 10.69 12.69
C LEU A 253 6.73 11.09 12.86
N THR A 254 7.63 10.16 12.59
CA THR A 254 9.06 10.44 12.53
C THR A 254 9.41 11.00 11.16
N LYS A 255 10.55 11.68 11.03
CA LYS A 255 11.02 12.17 9.74
C LYS A 255 11.43 11.05 8.80
N ASN A 256 11.92 9.94 9.32
CA ASN A 256 12.15 8.76 8.49
C ASN A 256 10.82 8.22 7.96
N GLU A 257 9.76 8.15 8.78
CA GLU A 257 8.43 7.73 8.32
C GLU A 257 7.86 8.66 7.23
N GLU A 258 8.01 9.98 7.39
CA GLU A 258 7.62 10.95 6.36
C GLU A 258 8.43 10.75 5.06
N GLN A 259 9.73 10.52 5.16
CA GLN A 259 10.61 10.28 4.02
C GLN A 259 10.24 8.98 3.30
N GLU A 260 10.00 7.90 4.05
CA GLU A 260 9.64 6.60 3.47
C GLU A 260 8.34 6.70 2.67
N ILE A 261 7.32 7.41 3.17
CA ILE A 261 6.10 7.69 2.39
C ILE A 261 6.42 8.55 1.17
N LYS A 262 7.11 9.69 1.33
CA LYS A 262 7.39 10.61 0.22
C LYS A 262 8.13 9.93 -0.92
N THR A 263 9.07 9.05 -0.59
CA THR A 263 9.97 8.39 -1.54
C THR A 263 9.48 7.03 -2.03
N ILE A 264 8.25 6.58 -1.68
CA ILE A 264 7.64 5.38 -2.32
C ILE A 264 7.72 5.53 -3.83
N VAL A 265 8.32 4.55 -4.49
CA VAL A 265 8.45 4.50 -5.94
C VAL A 265 7.10 4.20 -6.55
N THR A 266 6.77 4.98 -7.57
CA THR A 266 5.68 4.70 -8.49
C THR A 266 6.15 4.94 -9.90
N VAL A 267 5.59 4.21 -10.85
CA VAL A 267 5.71 4.52 -12.27
C VAL A 267 4.37 5.05 -12.78
N ASP A 268 4.38 5.74 -13.91
CA ASP A 268 3.13 6.15 -14.55
C ASP A 268 2.35 4.92 -15.05
N LYS A 269 1.06 5.13 -15.32
CA LYS A 269 0.15 4.03 -15.70
C LYS A 269 0.58 3.29 -16.97
N GLN A 270 1.16 3.98 -17.95
CA GLN A 270 1.60 3.35 -19.20
C GLN A 270 2.79 2.45 -18.93
N THR A 271 3.78 2.96 -18.19
CA THR A 271 4.94 2.19 -17.76
C THR A 271 4.52 0.98 -16.91
N ALA A 272 3.62 1.13 -15.94
CA ALA A 272 3.11 0.01 -15.14
C ALA A 272 2.47 -1.09 -16.01
N GLN A 273 1.61 -0.70 -16.96
CA GLN A 273 0.98 -1.63 -17.89
C GLN A 273 1.98 -2.31 -18.82
N GLU A 274 3.02 -1.60 -19.24
CA GLU A 274 4.09 -2.16 -20.04
C GLU A 274 4.89 -3.19 -19.23
N ILE A 275 5.30 -2.87 -18.00
CA ILE A 275 5.98 -3.82 -17.11
C ILE A 275 5.14 -5.08 -16.93
N VAL A 276 3.83 -4.96 -16.66
CA VAL A 276 2.95 -6.12 -16.50
C VAL A 276 2.92 -7.00 -17.76
N LYS A 277 2.70 -6.39 -18.93
CA LYS A 277 2.68 -7.13 -20.21
C LYS A 277 4.01 -7.82 -20.50
N LEU A 278 5.12 -7.16 -20.23
CA LEU A 278 6.45 -7.73 -20.44
C LEU A 278 6.66 -8.94 -19.53
N SER A 279 6.31 -8.82 -18.24
CA SER A 279 6.42 -9.91 -17.27
C SER A 279 5.52 -11.10 -17.59
N GLU A 280 4.27 -10.87 -18.02
CA GLU A 280 3.37 -11.95 -18.47
C GLU A 280 3.94 -12.68 -19.70
N SER A 281 4.50 -11.95 -20.66
CA SER A 281 5.09 -12.54 -21.86
C SER A 281 6.35 -13.36 -21.58
N ALA A 282 7.11 -13.00 -20.54
CA ALA A 282 8.31 -13.72 -20.12
C ALA A 282 7.98 -15.04 -19.41
N GLN A 283 6.81 -15.17 -18.77
CA GLN A 283 6.36 -16.41 -18.12
C GLN A 283 5.88 -17.46 -19.13
N THR A 284 5.48 -17.06 -20.33
CA THR A 284 5.21 -17.99 -21.43
C THR A 284 6.53 -18.26 -22.16
N ASP A 285 7.12 -19.45 -22.01
CA ASP A 285 8.43 -19.92 -22.52
C ASP A 285 8.73 -19.74 -24.05
N LYS A 286 7.96 -18.93 -24.78
CA LYS A 286 8.09 -18.60 -26.21
C LYS A 286 8.62 -17.19 -26.45
N LEU A 287 9.66 -16.78 -25.74
CA LEU A 287 10.28 -15.48 -25.98
C LEU A 287 11.64 -15.65 -26.68
N ASP A 288 11.71 -15.22 -27.94
CA ASP A 288 12.98 -15.17 -28.68
C ASP A 288 13.97 -14.22 -27.99
N GLU A 289 15.27 -14.53 -28.10
CA GLU A 289 16.37 -13.87 -27.40
C GLU A 289 16.39 -12.33 -27.58
N LEU A 290 15.99 -11.85 -28.76
CA LEU A 290 15.84 -10.42 -29.08
C LEU A 290 14.81 -9.71 -28.20
N LYS A 291 13.65 -10.33 -27.98
CA LYS A 291 12.59 -9.75 -27.12
C LYS A 291 13.04 -9.70 -25.67
N LYS A 292 13.82 -10.69 -25.21
CA LYS A 292 14.38 -10.71 -23.86
C LYS A 292 15.36 -9.54 -23.66
N GLN A 293 16.24 -9.27 -24.63
CA GLN A 293 17.13 -8.10 -24.59
C GLN A 293 16.39 -6.76 -24.59
N GLU A 294 15.32 -6.64 -25.39
CA GLU A 294 14.48 -5.44 -25.39
C GLU A 294 13.84 -5.19 -24.02
N ILE A 295 13.34 -6.24 -23.36
CA ILE A 295 12.77 -6.19 -22.01
C ILE A 295 13.82 -5.74 -20.99
N ASP A 296 14.99 -6.37 -20.99
CA ASP A 296 16.06 -6.03 -20.06
C ASP A 296 16.52 -4.57 -20.20
N THR A 297 16.60 -4.08 -21.45
CA THR A 297 16.97 -2.68 -21.73
C THR A 297 15.92 -1.71 -21.18
N LYS A 298 14.63 -2.00 -21.37
CA LYS A 298 13.54 -1.19 -20.83
C LYS A 298 13.53 -1.21 -19.30
N LYS A 299 13.73 -2.38 -18.69
CA LYS A 299 13.84 -2.54 -17.24
C LYS A 299 14.96 -1.66 -16.67
N GLN A 300 16.16 -1.70 -17.25
CA GLN A 300 17.28 -0.86 -16.83
C GLN A 300 17.00 0.64 -16.97
N ALA A 301 16.28 1.06 -18.02
CA ALA A 301 15.89 2.45 -18.19
C ALA A 301 14.93 2.91 -17.08
N ILE A 302 13.95 2.06 -16.74
CA ILE A 302 13.01 2.31 -15.64
C ILE A 302 13.76 2.38 -14.30
N GLU A 303 14.68 1.45 -14.03
CA GLU A 303 15.48 1.47 -12.79
C GLU A 303 16.27 2.76 -12.63
N LYS A 304 16.91 3.24 -13.71
CA LYS A 304 17.68 4.50 -13.69
C LYS A 304 16.79 5.71 -13.43
N GLU A 305 15.64 5.79 -14.08
CA GLU A 305 14.68 6.88 -13.88
C GLU A 305 14.10 6.87 -12.46
N VAL A 306 13.73 5.68 -11.95
CA VAL A 306 13.25 5.48 -10.58
C VAL A 306 14.30 5.91 -9.56
N ALA A 307 15.55 5.44 -9.71
CA ALA A 307 16.65 5.76 -8.79
C ALA A 307 16.94 7.26 -8.77
N LYS A 308 16.91 7.92 -9.94
CA LYS A 308 17.08 9.37 -10.04
C LYS A 308 15.99 10.13 -9.30
N ARG A 309 14.71 9.77 -9.50
CA ARG A 309 13.58 10.40 -8.80
C ARG A 309 13.65 10.22 -7.28
N GLN A 310 14.04 9.02 -6.82
CA GLN A 310 14.23 8.77 -5.39
C GLN A 310 15.31 9.67 -4.79
N GLU A 311 16.45 9.81 -5.47
CA GLU A 311 17.54 10.66 -4.99
C GLU A 311 17.13 12.14 -4.98
N GLU A 312 16.39 12.61 -5.99
CA GLU A 312 15.85 13.97 -6.02
C GLU A 312 14.86 14.24 -4.88
N GLU A 313 13.93 13.32 -4.61
CA GLU A 313 12.96 13.46 -3.51
C GLU A 313 13.63 13.37 -2.13
N LYS A 314 14.63 12.49 -1.98
CA LYS A 314 15.47 12.42 -0.78
C LYS A 314 16.21 13.73 -0.56
N LYS A 315 16.90 14.26 -1.59
CA LYS A 315 17.62 15.54 -1.50
C LYS A 315 16.70 16.69 -1.08
N LYS A 316 15.54 16.85 -1.73
CA LYS A 316 14.53 17.87 -1.36
C LYS A 316 14.08 17.71 0.08
N PHE A 317 13.88 16.47 0.54
CA PHE A 317 13.49 16.20 1.91
C PHE A 317 14.59 16.62 2.90
N GLU A 318 15.83 16.22 2.66
CA GLU A 318 16.99 16.56 3.49
C GLU A 318 17.24 18.07 3.55
N GLU A 319 17.11 18.78 2.42
CA GLU A 319 17.15 20.25 2.35
C GLU A 319 16.05 20.90 3.20
N SER A 320 14.83 20.33 3.19
CA SER A 320 13.72 20.81 4.01
C SER A 320 14.00 20.67 5.51
N LEU A 321 14.70 19.60 5.93
CA LEU A 321 15.11 19.39 7.32
C LEU A 321 16.15 20.42 7.78
N ALA A 322 17.04 20.83 6.89
CA ALA A 322 18.12 21.77 7.20
C ALA A 322 17.65 23.23 7.24
N SER A 323 16.64 23.60 6.45
CA SER A 323 16.18 25.00 6.32
C SER A 323 15.30 25.47 7.47
N GLN A 324 14.55 24.57 8.12
CA GLN A 324 13.69 24.88 9.27
C GLN A 324 13.88 23.84 10.38
N PRO A 325 15.06 23.82 11.04
CA PRO A 325 15.35 22.80 12.03
C PRO A 325 14.48 22.96 13.27
N LYS A 326 13.91 21.85 13.73
CA LYS A 326 13.20 21.75 15.00
C LYS A 326 14.17 21.90 16.18
N ASP A 327 13.81 22.70 17.17
CA ASP A 327 14.58 22.79 18.41
C ASP A 327 14.41 21.51 19.26
N PHE A 328 15.52 20.95 19.75
CA PHE A 328 15.53 19.72 20.54
C PHE A 328 16.07 19.97 21.94
N LYS A 329 15.41 19.39 22.94
CA LYS A 329 15.81 19.54 24.35
C LYS A 329 16.69 18.39 24.83
N SER A 330 16.70 17.28 24.09
CA SER A 330 17.42 16.07 24.47
C SER A 330 17.79 15.21 23.25
N LYS A 331 18.83 14.38 23.38
CA LYS A 331 19.18 13.29 22.45
C LYS A 331 18.01 12.36 22.20
N LYS A 332 17.18 12.13 23.22
CA LYS A 332 15.95 11.34 23.10
C LYS A 332 14.93 11.98 22.16
N ASP A 333 14.84 13.30 22.12
CA ASP A 333 13.98 14.00 21.15
C ASP A 333 14.49 13.82 19.71
N ILE A 334 15.81 13.86 19.52
CA ILE A 334 16.45 13.58 18.22
C ILE A 334 16.13 12.16 17.77
N VAL A 335 16.35 11.18 18.66
CA VAL A 335 16.04 9.76 18.41
C VAL A 335 14.56 9.57 18.09
N ASN A 336 13.65 10.15 18.85
CA ASN A 336 12.22 10.02 18.59
C ASN A 336 11.79 10.68 17.27
N TYR A 337 12.50 11.71 16.83
CA TYR A 337 12.17 12.46 15.62
C TYR A 337 12.78 11.87 14.36
N TYR A 338 14.03 11.41 14.41
CA TYR A 338 14.75 10.86 13.26
C TYR A 338 14.90 9.34 13.29
N GLU A 339 14.48 8.65 14.35
CA GLU A 339 14.71 7.22 14.60
C GLU A 339 16.19 6.80 14.53
N ARG A 340 17.10 7.77 14.65
CA ARG A 340 18.54 7.58 14.63
C ARG A 340 19.25 8.71 15.36
N ILE A 341 20.46 8.40 15.80
CA ILE A 341 21.42 9.35 16.34
C ILE A 341 22.81 8.76 16.18
N GLU A 342 23.75 9.55 15.68
CA GLU A 342 25.12 9.15 15.44
C GLU A 342 26.05 9.84 16.45
N LYS A 343 27.20 9.21 16.71
CA LYS A 343 28.35 9.85 17.36
C LYS A 343 29.43 10.03 16.30
N ILE A 344 29.79 11.28 16.04
CA ILE A 344 30.81 11.68 15.07
C ILE A 344 32.05 12.05 15.85
N VAL A 345 33.14 11.30 15.66
CA VAL A 345 34.45 11.58 16.22
C VAL A 345 35.22 12.41 15.20
N LEU A 346 35.73 13.56 15.64
CA LEU A 346 36.51 14.46 14.80
C LEU A 346 38.00 14.16 14.96
N VAL A 347 38.79 14.53 13.94
CA VAL A 347 40.26 14.36 13.93
C VAL A 347 40.98 15.04 15.11
N ASP A 348 40.35 16.05 15.74
CA ASP A 348 40.87 16.73 16.93
C ASP A 348 40.47 16.03 18.25
N GLY A 349 39.85 14.86 18.17
CA GLY A 349 39.36 14.06 19.30
C GLY A 349 38.03 14.54 19.89
N LYS A 350 37.44 15.64 19.41
CA LYS A 350 36.11 16.08 19.87
C LYS A 350 35.02 15.20 19.27
N THR A 351 33.86 15.18 19.93
CA THR A 351 32.71 14.41 19.46
C THR A 351 31.48 15.27 19.26
N VAL A 352 30.79 15.08 18.13
CA VAL A 352 29.46 15.64 17.87
C VAL A 352 28.43 14.53 17.94
N ILE A 353 27.36 14.74 18.69
CA ILE A 353 26.24 13.79 18.79
C ILE A 353 25.00 14.45 18.20
N GLY A 354 24.37 13.78 17.26
CA GLY A 354 23.20 14.29 16.54
C GLY A 354 22.80 13.36 15.41
N ALA A 355 21.73 13.70 14.71
CA ALA A 355 21.30 12.97 13.51
C ALA A 355 21.96 13.58 12.27
N ILE A 356 22.64 12.78 11.45
CA ILE A 356 23.17 13.20 10.14
C ILE A 356 21.99 13.32 9.18
N ILE A 357 21.53 14.54 8.90
CA ILE A 357 20.34 14.81 8.07
C ILE A 357 20.65 14.97 6.58
N ASN A 358 21.90 15.25 6.21
CA ASN A 358 22.35 15.34 4.83
C ASN A 358 23.87 15.11 4.77
N GLN A 359 24.37 14.55 3.68
CA GLN A 359 25.78 14.43 3.36
C GLN A 359 26.01 14.82 1.89
N GLU A 360 26.50 16.05 1.67
CA GLU A 360 26.76 16.57 0.33
C GLU A 360 27.98 17.49 0.31
N ASN A 361 28.66 17.53 -0.84
CA ASN A 361 29.78 18.45 -1.10
C ASN A 361 30.91 18.38 -0.05
N GLY A 362 31.23 17.17 0.42
CA GLY A 362 32.26 16.96 1.45
C GLY A 362 31.85 17.43 2.84
N GLN A 363 30.56 17.70 3.09
CA GLN A 363 30.07 18.13 4.40
C GLN A 363 29.00 17.19 4.95
N LEU A 364 29.06 16.94 6.25
CA LEU A 364 27.96 16.40 7.04
C LEU A 364 27.11 17.53 7.58
N ILE A 365 25.82 17.48 7.34
CA ILE A 365 24.83 18.33 8.02
C ILE A 365 24.23 17.52 9.16
N VAL A 366 24.47 17.95 10.39
CA VAL A 366 24.16 17.20 11.61
C VAL A 366 23.22 18.01 12.47
N HIS A 367 22.03 17.48 12.75
CA HIS A 367 21.09 18.10 13.66
C HIS A 367 21.39 17.64 15.10
N THR A 368 21.87 18.57 15.92
CA THR A 368 22.24 18.34 17.32
C THR A 368 21.21 18.97 18.27
N GLU A 369 21.36 18.73 19.59
CA GLU A 369 20.56 19.42 20.63
C GLU A 369 20.74 20.94 20.59
N ASN A 370 21.84 21.44 20.03
CA ASN A 370 22.14 22.86 19.92
C ASN A 370 21.91 23.39 18.49
N GLY A 371 21.01 22.75 17.75
CA GLY A 371 20.71 23.08 16.36
C GLY A 371 21.58 22.37 15.33
N VAL A 372 21.50 22.83 14.08
CA VAL A 372 22.18 22.23 12.93
C VAL A 372 23.63 22.67 12.86
N LYS A 373 24.54 21.71 12.77
CA LYS A 373 25.97 21.90 12.53
C LYS A 373 26.35 21.40 11.15
N LYS A 374 27.26 22.13 10.49
CA LYS A 374 27.94 21.66 9.28
C LYS A 374 29.35 21.24 9.67
N ILE A 375 29.73 20.02 9.33
CA ILE A 375 31.03 19.45 9.65
C ILE A 375 31.69 19.06 8.33
N ASP A 376 32.89 19.55 8.08
CA ASP A 376 33.69 19.11 6.95
C ASP A 376 34.09 17.64 7.15
N MET A 377 33.87 16.80 6.14
CA MET A 377 34.20 15.38 6.19
C MET A 377 35.70 15.13 6.37
N ASP A 378 36.56 16.04 5.90
CA ASP A 378 38.01 15.94 6.11
C ASP A 378 38.39 16.05 7.60
N ASN A 379 37.49 16.60 8.42
CA ASN A 379 37.65 16.69 9.87
C ASN A 379 36.98 15.54 10.63
N VAL A 380 36.39 14.55 9.94
CA VAL A 380 35.72 13.41 10.56
C VAL A 380 36.67 12.21 10.59
N GLU A 381 36.94 11.71 11.78
CA GLU A 381 37.75 10.49 11.98
C GLU A 381 36.88 9.23 11.90
N GLU A 382 35.73 9.22 12.59
CA GLU A 382 34.85 8.06 12.65
C GLU A 382 33.39 8.49 12.83
N VAL A 383 32.47 7.79 12.17
CA VAL A 383 31.02 7.89 12.44
C VAL A 383 30.53 6.58 13.03
N ILE A 384 30.05 6.64 14.27
CA ILE A 384 29.46 5.51 14.98
C ILE A 384 27.95 5.57 14.78
N TYR A 385 27.46 4.72 13.88
CA TYR A 385 26.04 4.51 13.60
C TYR A 385 25.35 3.69 14.71
N ASP A 386 24.01 3.78 14.76
CA ASP A 386 23.13 3.06 15.69
C ASP A 386 23.48 3.24 17.18
N LEU A 387 23.89 4.46 17.54
CA LEU A 387 24.29 4.78 18.91
C LEU A 387 23.17 4.50 19.92
N GLN A 388 21.91 4.61 19.50
CA GLN A 388 20.72 4.30 20.30
C GLN A 388 20.60 2.82 20.72
N GLN A 389 21.12 1.88 19.91
CA GLN A 389 21.12 0.47 20.28
C GLN A 389 22.25 0.17 21.27
N LYS A 390 23.35 0.91 21.18
CA LYS A 390 24.53 0.78 22.06
C LYS A 390 24.40 1.55 23.37
N SER A 391 23.52 2.55 23.43
CA SER A 391 23.39 3.48 24.56
C SER A 391 21.91 3.64 24.95
N LYS A 392 21.58 3.48 26.24
CA LYS A 392 20.24 3.84 26.75
C LYS A 392 20.17 5.36 26.92
N PHE A 393 19.49 6.04 26.00
CA PHE A 393 19.24 7.50 26.04
C PHE A 393 18.01 7.89 26.86
#